data_AF-A0A7W0C7F0-F1
#
_entry.id   AF-A0A7W0C7F0-F1
#
_cell.length_a   1.000
_cell.length_b   1.000
_cell.length_c   1.000
_cell.angle_alpha   90.00
_cell.angle_beta   90.00
_cell.angle_gamma   90.00
#
_symmetry.space_group_name_H-M   'P 1'
#
loop_
_entity.id
_entity.type
_entity.pdbx_description
1 polymer ?
#
loop_
_entity_poly.entity_id
_entity_poly.type
_entity_poly.pdbx_seq_one_letter_code
_entity_poly.pdbx_strand_id
1 'polypeptide(L)'
;MKPASEKVRQWIDNGRDPRGAHWQAGLEALLEVFAPYLEPGRLVPAVSLDPSDRPVFDEALAVIDVSPNVAAVFLPPEAAGKIRPPESAPELERIEKSRPAYKVLLQRPGAQPRLACLDISPQAHNPGVDLFQDGALLGTYDFEDRKECMASLDQILFAHMWEKGKWEASDFRHYTLNWFERVMDTGKGDIAVKTDFSYLHTPSLIKSNPVDVIFTLIVDVFDRRLQDTHGPIRQALDGIFALPDQQARQTRYYEMAEKIVLQSLSLIKDAQLVDFTDFSEKQTDNFKKATSAAIGRIAQKMEAAAPA
;
A
#
# COMPACT_ATOMS: atom_id res chain seq x y z
N MET A 1 -17.52 -13.02 -14.21
CA MET A 1 -17.69 -11.68 -14.80
C MET A 1 -18.30 -11.80 -16.19
N LYS A 2 -19.12 -10.83 -16.62
CA LYS A 2 -19.51 -10.75 -18.04
C LYS A 2 -18.25 -10.51 -18.89
N PRO A 3 -18.16 -11.03 -20.13
CA PRO A 3 -17.07 -10.69 -21.03
C PRO A 3 -16.95 -9.16 -21.17
N ALA A 4 -15.73 -8.64 -21.20
CA ALA A 4 -15.47 -7.19 -21.31
C ALA A 4 -16.23 -6.54 -22.48
N SER A 5 -16.39 -7.26 -23.60
CA SER A 5 -17.14 -6.82 -24.77
C SER A 5 -18.65 -6.67 -24.53
N GLU A 6 -19.25 -7.51 -23.69
CA GLU A 6 -20.68 -7.42 -23.33
C GLU A 6 -20.92 -6.24 -22.38
N LYS A 7 -20.01 -6.03 -21.41
CA LYS A 7 -20.06 -4.90 -20.46
C LYS A 7 -19.96 -3.56 -21.19
N VAL A 8 -19.02 -3.44 -22.13
CA VAL A 8 -18.84 -2.23 -22.94
C VAL A 8 -20.08 -1.93 -23.79
N ARG A 9 -20.64 -2.93 -24.48
CA ARG A 9 -21.90 -2.75 -25.23
C ARG A 9 -23.01 -2.25 -24.34
N GLN A 10 -23.20 -2.87 -23.17
CA GLN A 10 -24.22 -2.44 -22.21
C GLN A 10 -24.03 -0.98 -21.77
N TRP A 11 -22.79 -0.51 -21.56
CA TRP A 11 -22.55 0.90 -21.24
C TRP A 11 -22.86 1.83 -22.41
N ILE A 12 -22.46 1.48 -23.63
CA ILE A 12 -22.72 2.27 -24.83
C ILE A 12 -24.22 2.35 -25.14
N ASP A 13 -24.93 1.23 -25.03
CA ASP A 13 -26.39 1.15 -25.22
C ASP A 13 -27.14 2.00 -24.18
N ASN A 14 -26.55 2.19 -22.99
CA ASN A 14 -27.04 3.09 -21.95
C ASN A 14 -26.55 4.56 -22.10
N GLY A 15 -25.99 4.92 -23.25
CA GLY A 15 -25.62 6.29 -23.60
C GLY A 15 -24.26 6.77 -23.07
N ARG A 16 -23.37 5.86 -22.65
CA ARG A 16 -21.99 6.23 -22.31
C ARG A 16 -21.15 6.49 -23.57
N ASP A 17 -20.18 7.40 -23.48
CA ASP A 17 -19.22 7.65 -24.56
C ASP A 17 -18.43 6.36 -24.84
N PRO A 18 -18.47 5.80 -26.06
CA PRO A 18 -17.71 4.61 -26.42
C PRO A 18 -16.22 4.71 -26.06
N ARG A 19 -15.62 5.89 -26.18
CA ARG A 19 -14.19 6.10 -25.91
C ARG A 19 -13.85 5.81 -24.46
N GLY A 20 -14.59 6.42 -23.53
CA GLY A 20 -14.46 6.20 -22.09
C GLY A 20 -14.81 4.77 -21.69
N ALA A 21 -15.86 4.19 -22.30
CA ALA A 21 -16.30 2.83 -22.01
C ALA A 21 -15.24 1.78 -22.41
N HIS A 22 -14.68 1.90 -23.61
CA HIS A 22 -13.59 1.03 -24.08
C HIS A 22 -12.33 1.21 -23.23
N TRP A 23 -12.00 2.45 -22.87
CA TRP A 23 -10.80 2.72 -22.08
C TRP A 23 -10.89 2.14 -20.67
N GLN A 24 -12.00 2.41 -19.96
CA GLN A 24 -12.23 1.82 -18.64
C GLN A 24 -12.19 0.30 -18.70
N ALA A 25 -12.85 -0.33 -19.69
CA ALA A 25 -12.87 -1.78 -19.81
C ALA A 25 -11.46 -2.37 -20.05
N GLY A 26 -10.61 -1.69 -20.83
CA GLY A 26 -9.22 -2.09 -21.03
C GLY A 26 -8.41 -2.03 -19.74
N LEU A 27 -8.58 -0.96 -18.96
CA LEU A 27 -7.91 -0.79 -17.66
C LEU A 27 -8.40 -1.81 -16.61
N GLU A 28 -9.70 -2.09 -16.58
CA GLU A 28 -10.27 -3.14 -15.71
C GLU A 28 -9.74 -4.53 -16.08
N ALA A 29 -9.67 -4.87 -17.37
CA ALA A 29 -9.14 -6.15 -17.82
C ALA A 29 -7.66 -6.33 -17.43
N LEU A 30 -6.89 -5.24 -17.46
CA LEU A 30 -5.51 -5.27 -16.99
C LEU A 30 -5.41 -5.49 -15.47
N LEU A 31 -6.24 -4.81 -14.68
CA LEU A 31 -6.28 -5.05 -13.23
C LEU A 31 -6.68 -6.48 -12.89
N GLU A 32 -7.56 -7.10 -13.67
CA GLU A 32 -7.93 -8.51 -13.52
C GLU A 32 -6.73 -9.45 -13.72
N VAL A 33 -5.82 -9.14 -14.65
CA VAL A 33 -4.57 -9.90 -14.84
C VAL A 33 -3.69 -9.85 -13.58
N PHE A 34 -3.60 -8.70 -12.92
CA PHE A 34 -2.79 -8.54 -11.72
C PHE A 34 -3.50 -8.94 -10.43
N ALA A 35 -4.82 -9.13 -10.44
CA ALA A 35 -5.63 -9.37 -9.25
C ALA A 35 -5.07 -10.45 -8.28
N PRO A 36 -4.50 -11.59 -8.74
CA PRO A 36 -3.89 -12.57 -7.83
C PRO A 36 -2.69 -12.07 -7.02
N TYR A 37 -2.06 -10.99 -7.47
CA TYR A 37 -0.86 -10.39 -6.88
C TYR A 37 -1.15 -9.05 -6.19
N LEU A 38 -2.38 -8.52 -6.30
CA LEU A 38 -2.74 -7.27 -5.64
C LEU A 38 -3.16 -7.54 -4.21
N GLU A 39 -2.65 -6.71 -3.31
CA GLU A 39 -3.09 -6.67 -1.92
C GLU A 39 -3.94 -5.41 -1.70
N PRO A 40 -5.19 -5.56 -1.22
CA PRO A 40 -6.04 -4.42 -0.92
C PRO A 40 -5.33 -3.44 0.03
N GLY A 41 -5.46 -2.14 -0.22
CA GLY A 41 -4.85 -1.09 0.59
C GLY A 41 -3.34 -0.91 0.39
N ARG A 42 -2.72 -1.59 -0.58
CA ARG A 42 -1.29 -1.46 -0.89
C ARG A 42 -1.08 -1.07 -2.35
N LEU A 43 -0.07 -0.24 -2.59
CA LEU A 43 0.46 0.02 -3.93
C LEU A 43 1.55 -1.01 -4.21
N VAL A 44 1.28 -1.96 -5.11
CA VAL A 44 2.24 -3.01 -5.48
C VAL A 44 2.74 -2.80 -6.90
N PRO A 45 4.03 -3.04 -7.22
CA PRO A 45 4.49 -3.00 -8.59
C PRO A 45 3.97 -4.22 -9.36
N ALA A 46 3.54 -4.01 -10.61
CA ALA A 46 3.03 -5.06 -11.49
C ALA A 46 4.07 -6.15 -11.84
N VAL A 47 5.34 -5.77 -11.82
CA VAL A 47 6.51 -6.62 -12.11
C VAL A 47 7.65 -6.22 -11.17
N SER A 48 8.68 -7.05 -11.08
CA SER A 48 9.92 -6.69 -10.39
C SER A 48 10.47 -5.37 -10.95
N LEU A 49 10.82 -4.44 -10.06
CA LEU A 49 11.32 -3.13 -10.47
C LEU A 49 12.80 -3.19 -10.81
N ASP A 50 13.16 -2.62 -11.94
CA ASP A 50 14.56 -2.29 -12.23
C ASP A 50 15.07 -1.23 -11.23
N PRO A 51 16.37 -1.23 -10.89
CA PRO A 51 16.94 -0.21 -10.00
C PRO A 51 16.69 1.23 -10.45
N SER A 52 16.54 1.46 -11.76
CA SER A 52 16.22 2.78 -12.34
C SER A 52 14.78 3.23 -12.11
N ASP A 53 13.85 2.29 -11.93
CA ASP A 53 12.43 2.59 -11.71
C ASP A 53 12.08 2.78 -10.24
N ARG A 54 12.93 2.24 -9.36
CA ARG A 54 12.75 2.28 -7.90
C ARG A 54 12.52 3.70 -7.35
N PRO A 55 13.28 4.75 -7.76
CA PRO A 55 13.04 6.10 -7.27
C PRO A 55 11.63 6.62 -7.59
N VAL A 56 11.11 6.33 -8.79
CA VAL A 56 9.75 6.77 -9.19
C VAL A 56 8.69 6.03 -8.37
N PHE A 57 8.91 4.74 -8.11
CA PHE A 57 8.04 3.95 -7.24
C PHE A 57 8.08 4.45 -5.79
N ASP A 58 9.25 4.73 -5.22
CA ASP A 58 9.38 5.21 -3.85
C ASP A 58 8.72 6.59 -3.66
N GLU A 59 8.81 7.46 -4.67
CA GLU A 59 8.06 8.74 -4.70
C GLU A 59 6.55 8.52 -4.75
N ALA A 60 6.07 7.58 -5.57
CA ALA A 60 4.65 7.21 -5.61
C ALA A 60 4.18 6.62 -4.28
N LEU A 61 4.97 5.73 -3.68
CA LEU A 61 4.68 5.10 -2.40
C LEU A 61 4.58 6.13 -1.26
N ALA A 62 5.37 7.19 -1.32
CA ALA A 62 5.36 8.27 -0.34
C ALA A 62 4.08 9.13 -0.37
N VAL A 63 3.46 9.33 -1.55
CA VAL A 63 2.32 10.25 -1.69
C VAL A 63 0.97 9.56 -1.92
N ILE A 64 0.97 8.35 -2.48
CA ILE A 64 -0.26 7.61 -2.80
C ILE A 64 -0.73 6.86 -1.56
N ASP A 65 -1.71 7.43 -0.87
CA ASP A 65 -2.36 6.80 0.29
C ASP A 65 -3.62 6.01 -0.11
N VAL A 66 -3.62 4.70 0.16
CA VAL A 66 -4.61 3.75 -0.35
C VAL A 66 -5.44 3.21 0.82
N SER A 67 -6.76 3.40 0.77
CA SER A 67 -7.67 2.86 1.79
C SER A 67 -7.76 1.31 1.73
N PRO A 68 -8.08 0.62 2.84
CA PRO A 68 -8.01 -0.84 3.00
C PRO A 68 -8.56 -1.71 1.87
N ASN A 69 -9.67 -1.31 1.25
CA ASN A 69 -10.36 -2.13 0.23
C ASN A 69 -10.03 -1.71 -1.22
N VAL A 70 -9.12 -0.77 -1.43
CA VAL A 70 -8.74 -0.31 -2.77
C VAL A 70 -7.56 -1.14 -3.28
N ALA A 71 -7.69 -1.72 -4.47
CA ALA A 71 -6.58 -2.36 -5.15
C ALA A 71 -5.76 -1.28 -5.88
N ALA A 72 -4.43 -1.30 -5.77
CA ALA A 72 -3.57 -0.36 -6.45
C ALA A 72 -2.32 -1.04 -7.04
N VAL A 73 -2.02 -0.73 -8.30
CA VAL A 73 -0.86 -1.29 -9.00
C VAL A 73 -0.03 -0.19 -9.64
N PHE A 74 1.28 -0.23 -9.41
CA PHE A 74 2.26 0.60 -10.08
C PHE A 74 2.77 -0.11 -11.34
N LEU A 75 2.76 0.60 -12.45
CA LEU A 75 3.15 0.09 -13.77
C LEU A 75 4.46 0.79 -14.18
N PRO A 76 5.60 0.08 -14.14
CA PRO A 76 6.86 0.60 -14.67
C PRO A 76 6.81 0.66 -16.22
N PRO A 77 7.81 1.24 -16.90
CA PRO A 77 7.78 1.49 -18.35
C PRO A 77 7.48 0.26 -19.19
N GLU A 78 7.99 -0.91 -18.81
CA GLU A 78 7.74 -2.18 -19.50
C GLU A 78 6.25 -2.55 -19.56
N ALA A 79 5.49 -2.22 -18.52
CA ALA A 79 4.05 -2.46 -18.43
C ALA A 79 3.26 -1.26 -18.95
N ALA A 80 3.56 -0.07 -18.45
CA ALA A 80 2.83 1.17 -18.75
C ALA A 80 2.88 1.54 -20.24
N GLY A 81 4.01 1.31 -20.93
CA GLY A 81 4.15 1.63 -22.35
C GLY A 81 3.22 0.83 -23.28
N LYS A 82 2.74 -0.33 -22.81
CA LYS A 82 1.79 -1.22 -23.52
C LYS A 82 0.33 -0.77 -23.35
N ILE A 83 0.07 0.18 -22.46
CA ILE A 83 -1.27 0.59 -22.04
C ILE A 83 -1.51 2.01 -22.57
N ARG A 84 -2.23 2.09 -23.68
CA ARG A 84 -2.51 3.34 -24.38
C ARG A 84 -4.02 3.55 -24.46
N PRO A 85 -4.50 4.79 -24.30
CA PRO A 85 -5.88 5.13 -24.60
C PRO A 85 -6.27 4.69 -26.02
N PRO A 86 -7.57 4.48 -26.29
CA PRO A 86 -8.05 4.26 -27.65
C PRO A 86 -7.60 5.38 -28.59
N GLU A 87 -7.33 5.08 -29.86
CA GLU A 87 -6.94 6.09 -30.87
C GLU A 87 -7.98 7.21 -31.03
N SER A 88 -9.23 6.95 -30.64
CA SER A 88 -10.32 7.91 -30.61
C SER A 88 -10.29 8.89 -29.43
N ALA A 89 -9.41 8.70 -28.45
CA ALA A 89 -9.22 9.55 -27.28
C ALA A 89 -7.74 10.00 -27.11
N PRO A 90 -7.13 10.63 -28.12
CA PRO A 90 -5.74 11.07 -28.06
C PRO A 90 -5.47 12.09 -26.94
N GLU A 91 -6.50 12.80 -26.47
CA GLU A 91 -6.41 13.74 -25.35
C GLU A 91 -6.01 13.09 -24.01
N LEU A 92 -6.20 11.77 -23.87
CA LEU A 92 -5.81 11.00 -22.67
C LEU A 92 -4.37 10.48 -22.74
N GLU A 93 -3.69 10.64 -23.88
CA GLU A 93 -2.31 10.23 -24.07
C GLU A 93 -1.36 11.30 -23.53
N ARG A 94 -0.75 11.07 -22.37
CA ARG A 94 0.05 12.07 -21.65
C ARG A 94 1.55 11.99 -21.93
N ILE A 95 2.00 10.97 -22.67
CA ILE A 95 3.42 10.72 -22.94
C ILE A 95 3.66 10.17 -24.34
N GLU A 96 4.72 10.68 -24.99
CA GLU A 96 5.15 10.19 -26.30
C GLU A 96 5.48 8.68 -26.27
N LYS A 97 5.18 7.96 -27.36
CA LYS A 97 5.34 6.50 -27.42
C LYS A 97 6.76 6.00 -27.16
N SER A 98 7.77 6.79 -27.51
CA SER A 98 9.19 6.47 -27.36
C SER A 98 9.75 6.76 -25.97
N ARG A 99 8.96 7.38 -25.06
CA ARG A 99 9.42 7.80 -23.74
C ARG A 99 8.95 6.83 -22.64
N PRO A 100 9.73 6.67 -21.56
CA PRO A 100 9.35 5.80 -20.44
C PRO A 100 8.09 6.32 -19.73
N ALA A 101 7.03 5.50 -19.72
CA ALA A 101 5.79 5.81 -19.04
C ALA A 101 5.74 5.17 -17.64
N TYR A 102 5.17 5.88 -16.68
CA TYR A 102 4.90 5.38 -15.33
C TYR A 102 3.44 5.67 -15.00
N LYS A 103 2.68 4.60 -14.76
CA LYS A 103 1.25 4.71 -14.45
C LYS A 103 0.94 4.05 -13.12
N VAL A 104 -0.09 4.55 -12.45
CA VAL A 104 -0.70 3.86 -11.30
C VAL A 104 -2.17 3.65 -11.59
N LEU A 105 -2.64 2.42 -11.43
CA LEU A 105 -4.06 2.11 -11.51
C LEU A 105 -4.59 1.84 -10.12
N LEU A 106 -5.71 2.47 -9.77
CA LEU A 106 -6.43 2.20 -8.54
C LEU A 106 -7.86 1.78 -8.87
N GLN A 107 -8.36 0.79 -8.15
CA GLN A 107 -9.74 0.34 -8.25
C GLN A 107 -10.39 0.30 -6.87
N ARG A 108 -11.43 1.12 -6.70
CA ARG A 108 -12.32 1.03 -5.54
C ARG A 108 -13.47 0.09 -5.90
N PRO A 109 -13.59 -1.08 -5.23
CA PRO A 109 -14.73 -1.96 -5.42
C PRO A 109 -16.01 -1.36 -4.80
N GLY A 110 -17.15 -1.98 -5.07
CA GLY A 110 -18.44 -1.59 -4.49
C GLY A 110 -19.56 -1.60 -5.52
N ALA A 111 -20.75 -1.15 -5.10
CA ALA A 111 -21.93 -1.09 -5.97
C ALA A 111 -21.74 -0.18 -7.19
N GLN A 112 -20.86 0.83 -7.05
CA GLN A 112 -20.41 1.71 -8.13
C GLN A 112 -18.89 1.66 -8.18
N PRO A 113 -18.32 0.66 -8.89
CA PRO A 113 -16.87 0.49 -8.96
C PRO A 113 -16.26 1.71 -9.64
N ARG A 114 -15.20 2.23 -9.03
CA ARG A 114 -14.47 3.39 -9.55
C ARG A 114 -13.05 2.99 -9.88
N LEU A 115 -12.56 3.52 -10.99
CA LEU A 115 -11.19 3.30 -11.45
C LEU A 115 -10.50 4.66 -11.59
N ALA A 116 -9.26 4.76 -11.15
CA ALA A 116 -8.38 5.88 -11.43
C ALA A 116 -7.16 5.40 -12.22
N CYS A 117 -6.83 6.12 -13.29
CA CYS A 117 -5.60 5.95 -14.04
C CYS A 117 -4.74 7.19 -13.83
N LEU A 118 -3.62 7.03 -13.16
CA LEU A 118 -2.67 8.10 -12.89
C LEU A 118 -1.51 7.96 -13.88
N ASP A 119 -1.12 9.06 -14.51
CA ASP A 119 0.14 9.15 -15.23
C ASP A 119 1.07 10.09 -14.46
N ILE A 120 2.12 9.50 -13.90
CA ILE A 120 3.10 10.18 -13.04
C ILE A 120 4.48 10.20 -13.68
N SER A 121 4.53 10.03 -15.01
CA SER A 121 5.78 9.96 -15.76
C SER A 121 6.55 11.29 -15.65
N PRO A 122 7.87 11.27 -15.37
CA PRO A 122 8.69 12.50 -15.36
C PRO A 122 8.71 13.25 -16.70
N GLN A 123 8.38 12.58 -17.80
CA GLN A 123 8.39 13.13 -19.16
C GLN A 123 6.98 13.32 -19.74
N ALA A 124 5.93 13.22 -18.91
CA ALA A 124 4.57 13.53 -19.34
C ALA A 124 4.43 15.03 -19.61
N HIS A 125 3.71 15.40 -20.67
CA HIS A 125 3.44 16.82 -20.98
C HIS A 125 2.27 17.40 -20.18
N ASN A 126 1.43 16.53 -19.64
CA ASN A 126 0.33 16.82 -18.73
C ASN A 126 0.18 15.61 -17.78
N PRO A 127 1.03 15.41 -16.77
CA PRO A 127 0.80 14.36 -15.77
C PRO A 127 -0.54 14.59 -15.08
N GLY A 128 -1.18 13.52 -14.59
CA GLY A 128 -2.53 13.66 -14.07
C GLY A 128 -3.29 12.39 -13.80
N VAL A 129 -4.61 12.54 -13.62
CA VAL A 129 -5.52 11.49 -13.15
C VAL A 129 -6.78 11.46 -13.99
N ASP A 130 -7.09 10.32 -14.60
CA ASP A 130 -8.37 10.07 -15.24
C ASP A 130 -9.26 9.20 -14.34
N LEU A 131 -10.50 9.64 -14.09
CA LEU A 131 -11.45 8.95 -13.22
C LEU A 131 -12.58 8.31 -14.02
N PHE A 132 -12.84 7.03 -13.78
CA PHE A 132 -13.87 6.27 -14.48
C PHE A 132 -14.86 5.62 -13.54
N GLN A 133 -16.12 5.54 -13.97
CA GLN A 133 -17.17 4.79 -13.29
C GLN A 133 -18.23 4.35 -14.31
N ASP A 134 -18.59 3.07 -14.28
CA ASP A 134 -19.64 2.48 -15.14
C ASP A 134 -19.57 2.88 -16.63
N GLY A 135 -18.36 2.84 -17.20
CA GLY A 135 -18.05 3.15 -18.59
C GLY A 135 -17.95 4.64 -18.90
N ALA A 136 -18.09 5.52 -17.92
CA ALA A 136 -18.00 6.97 -18.09
C ALA A 136 -16.65 7.50 -17.57
N LEU A 137 -16.00 8.37 -18.35
CA LEU A 137 -14.98 9.28 -17.85
C LEU A 137 -15.68 10.36 -17.02
N LEU A 138 -15.54 10.29 -15.70
CA LEU A 138 -16.15 11.24 -14.76
C LEU A 138 -15.44 12.59 -14.77
N GLY A 139 -14.15 12.59 -15.08
CA GLY A 139 -13.33 13.78 -15.13
C GLY A 139 -11.86 13.45 -15.21
N THR A 140 -11.10 14.46 -15.56
CA THR A 140 -9.66 14.41 -15.74
C THR A 140 -9.04 15.56 -14.96
N TYR A 141 -8.00 15.25 -14.18
CA TYR A 141 -7.14 16.22 -13.51
C TYR A 141 -5.85 16.30 -14.31
N ASP A 142 -5.60 17.45 -14.94
CA ASP A 142 -4.37 17.73 -15.68
C ASP A 142 -3.56 18.76 -14.90
N PHE A 143 -2.25 18.54 -14.86
CA PHE A 143 -1.30 19.43 -14.20
C PHE A 143 -0.26 19.92 -15.20
N GLU A 144 0.27 21.11 -14.94
CA GLU A 144 1.34 21.69 -15.77
C GLU A 144 2.63 20.87 -15.62
N ASP A 145 2.91 20.41 -14.40
CA ASP A 145 4.09 19.61 -14.11
C ASP A 145 3.84 18.47 -13.13
N ARG A 146 4.82 17.56 -13.07
CA ARG A 146 4.75 16.36 -12.22
C ARG A 146 4.75 16.70 -10.73
N LYS A 147 5.44 17.76 -10.31
CA LYS A 147 5.54 18.12 -8.90
C LYS A 147 4.16 18.54 -8.38
N GLU A 148 3.44 19.37 -9.13
CA GLU A 148 2.06 19.76 -8.80
C GLU A 148 1.12 18.54 -8.81
N CYS A 149 1.25 17.66 -9.81
CA CYS A 149 0.49 16.42 -9.87
C CYS A 149 0.68 15.59 -8.60
N MET A 150 1.93 15.27 -8.24
CA MET A 150 2.27 14.46 -7.07
C MET A 150 1.78 15.08 -5.76
N ALA A 151 1.86 16.41 -5.62
CA ALA A 151 1.36 17.13 -4.44
C ALA A 151 -0.17 17.08 -4.30
N SER A 152 -0.89 16.90 -5.41
CA SER A 152 -2.36 16.89 -5.45
C SER A 152 -2.97 15.49 -5.33
N LEU A 153 -2.17 14.43 -5.52
CA LEU A 153 -2.67 13.05 -5.56
C LEU A 153 -3.40 12.65 -4.28
N ASP A 154 -2.86 12.95 -3.11
CA ASP A 154 -3.49 12.59 -1.83
C ASP A 154 -4.93 13.13 -1.72
N GLN A 155 -5.16 14.39 -2.10
CA GLN A 155 -6.49 15.00 -2.06
C GLN A 155 -7.45 14.38 -3.09
N ILE A 156 -6.98 14.15 -4.32
CA ILE A 156 -7.79 13.54 -5.38
C ILE A 156 -8.17 12.12 -5.01
N LEU A 157 -7.22 11.31 -4.56
CA LEU A 157 -7.45 9.93 -4.18
C LEU A 157 -8.37 9.83 -2.97
N PHE A 158 -8.20 10.71 -1.97
CA PHE A 158 -9.11 10.77 -0.83
C PHE A 158 -10.55 11.14 -1.25
N ALA A 159 -10.72 12.10 -2.16
CA ALA A 159 -12.05 12.51 -2.60
C ALA A 159 -12.77 11.43 -3.43
N HIS A 160 -12.02 10.69 -4.26
CA HIS A 160 -12.61 9.83 -5.28
C HIS A 160 -12.45 8.35 -5.02
N MET A 161 -11.28 7.92 -4.57
CA MET A 161 -10.87 6.52 -4.51
C MET A 161 -10.98 5.91 -3.12
N TRP A 162 -10.97 6.73 -2.07
CA TRP A 162 -11.15 6.21 -0.72
C TRP A 162 -12.52 5.57 -0.53
N GLU A 163 -12.52 4.52 0.29
CA GLU A 163 -13.72 3.87 0.77
C GLU A 163 -14.58 4.83 1.57
N LYS A 164 -15.87 4.86 1.25
CA LYS A 164 -16.85 5.67 1.96
C LYS A 164 -17.58 4.79 2.97
N GLY A 165 -17.79 5.31 4.17
CA GLY A 165 -18.59 4.65 5.19
C GLY A 165 -17.86 4.51 6.51
N LYS A 166 -18.45 3.72 7.40
CA LYS A 166 -17.88 3.45 8.72
C LYS A 166 -16.88 2.31 8.60
N TRP A 167 -15.66 2.56 9.08
CA TRP A 167 -14.62 1.54 9.19
C TRP A 167 -14.75 0.79 10.52
N GLU A 168 -14.44 -0.50 10.47
CA GLU A 168 -14.33 -1.37 11.63
C GLU A 168 -12.88 -1.44 12.11
N ALA A 169 -12.67 -2.02 13.29
CA ALA A 169 -11.33 -2.12 13.90
C ALA A 169 -10.31 -2.86 13.01
N SER A 170 -10.76 -3.83 12.20
CA SER A 170 -9.92 -4.52 11.22
C SER A 170 -9.44 -3.62 10.09
N ASP A 171 -10.27 -2.67 9.65
CA ASP A 171 -9.94 -1.76 8.55
C ASP A 171 -8.88 -0.76 8.99
N PHE A 172 -9.04 -0.17 10.19
CA PHE A 172 -8.02 0.68 10.79
C PHE A 172 -6.70 -0.07 11.00
N ARG A 173 -6.78 -1.35 11.40
CA ARG A 173 -5.59 -2.21 11.54
C ARG A 173 -4.86 -2.38 10.22
N HIS A 174 -5.59 -2.79 9.19
CA HIS A 174 -5.04 -3.01 7.86
C HIS A 174 -4.44 -1.74 7.27
N TYR A 175 -5.16 -0.61 7.38
CA TYR A 175 -4.68 0.69 6.92
C TYR A 175 -3.36 1.12 7.58
N THR A 176 -3.33 1.10 8.92
CA THR A 176 -2.13 1.51 9.68
C THR A 176 -0.95 0.61 9.39
N LEU A 177 -1.21 -0.69 9.24
CA LEU A 177 -0.19 -1.68 8.92
C LEU A 177 0.41 -1.44 7.52
N ASN A 178 -0.43 -1.23 6.51
CA ASN A 178 0.02 -0.91 5.16
C ASN A 178 0.81 0.40 5.12
N TRP A 179 0.35 1.44 5.82
CA TRP A 179 1.09 2.71 5.94
C TRP A 179 2.47 2.51 6.58
N PHE A 180 2.55 1.78 7.69
CA PHE A 180 3.83 1.57 8.37
C PHE A 180 4.81 0.74 7.52
N GLU A 181 4.34 -0.22 6.73
CA GLU A 181 5.19 -0.92 5.77
C GLU A 181 5.79 0.03 4.73
N ARG A 182 5.03 1.03 4.26
CA ARG A 182 5.58 2.09 3.38
C ARG A 182 6.69 2.89 4.08
N VAL A 183 6.53 3.18 5.37
CA VAL A 183 7.58 3.81 6.18
C VAL A 183 8.82 2.90 6.28
N MET A 184 8.63 1.60 6.50
CA MET A 184 9.75 0.64 6.53
C MET A 184 10.48 0.53 5.20
N ASP A 185 9.75 0.53 4.09
CA ASP A 185 10.31 0.33 2.75
C ASP A 185 11.05 1.57 2.23
N THR A 186 10.66 2.76 2.70
CA THR A 186 11.25 4.04 2.31
C THR A 186 12.22 4.62 3.34
N GLY A 187 12.11 4.21 4.61
CA GLY A 187 12.83 4.78 5.74
C GLY A 187 12.41 6.22 6.09
N LYS A 188 11.28 6.70 5.58
CA LYS A 188 10.84 8.10 5.70
C LYS A 188 9.66 8.26 6.67
N GLY A 189 9.65 9.36 7.41
CA GLY A 189 8.57 9.73 8.32
C GLY A 189 7.46 10.57 7.68
N ASP A 190 7.74 11.23 6.56
CA ASP A 190 6.82 12.13 5.84
C ASP A 190 5.94 11.39 4.81
N ILE A 191 5.68 10.10 5.03
CA ILE A 191 4.81 9.28 4.18
C ILE A 191 3.36 9.65 4.43
N ALA A 192 2.63 9.94 3.35
CA ALA A 192 1.23 10.36 3.38
C ALA A 192 0.35 9.39 4.20
N VAL A 193 -0.35 9.95 5.18
CA VAL A 193 -1.25 9.25 6.09
C VAL A 193 -2.38 10.17 6.55
N LYS A 194 -3.57 9.63 6.67
CA LYS A 194 -4.69 10.24 7.40
C LYS A 194 -4.60 9.78 8.85
N THR A 195 -4.08 10.65 9.71
CA THR A 195 -3.88 10.38 11.15
C THR A 195 -5.16 9.93 11.85
N ASP A 196 -6.30 10.40 11.38
CA ASP A 196 -7.64 10.14 11.89
C ASP A 196 -8.11 8.70 11.61
N PHE A 197 -7.39 7.98 10.74
CA PHE A 197 -7.63 6.60 10.35
C PHE A 197 -6.49 5.66 10.77
N SER A 198 -5.35 6.22 11.19
CA SER A 198 -4.20 5.45 11.66
C SER A 198 -4.31 5.23 13.16
N TYR A 199 -4.38 3.98 13.61
CA TYR A 199 -4.50 3.69 15.04
C TYR A 199 -3.22 4.02 15.82
N LEU A 200 -2.07 4.19 15.14
CA LEU A 200 -0.84 4.67 15.78
C LEU A 200 -1.01 6.11 16.27
N HIS A 201 -1.69 6.94 15.46
CA HIS A 201 -1.96 8.35 15.76
C HIS A 201 -3.24 8.53 16.58
N THR A 202 -4.24 7.66 16.36
CA THR A 202 -5.54 7.69 17.06
C THR A 202 -5.83 6.32 17.72
N PRO A 203 -5.24 6.01 18.88
CA PRO A 203 -5.35 4.69 19.53
C PRO A 203 -6.78 4.21 19.84
N SER A 204 -7.71 5.15 20.01
CA SER A 204 -9.12 4.86 20.29
C SER A 204 -9.82 4.13 19.15
N LEU A 205 -9.31 4.21 17.90
CA LEU A 205 -9.87 3.52 16.73
C LEU A 205 -9.94 2.00 16.94
N ILE A 206 -9.03 1.44 17.74
CA ILE A 206 -8.99 0.01 18.08
C ILE A 206 -9.17 -0.24 19.59
N LYS A 207 -9.73 0.73 20.32
CA LYS A 207 -9.96 0.68 21.78
C LYS A 207 -8.68 0.37 22.57
N SER A 208 -7.56 0.95 22.16
CA SER A 208 -6.25 0.75 22.78
C SER A 208 -5.70 2.06 23.36
N ASN A 209 -4.52 2.00 23.98
CA ASN A 209 -3.79 3.17 24.50
C ASN A 209 -2.52 3.44 23.68
N PRO A 210 -1.90 4.63 23.80
CA PRO A 210 -0.76 5.03 22.97
C PRO A 210 0.45 4.09 23.03
N VAL A 211 0.71 3.45 24.18
CA VAL A 211 1.85 2.53 24.31
C VAL A 211 1.52 1.20 23.62
N ASP A 212 0.35 0.64 23.90
CA ASP A 212 -0.03 -0.68 23.39
C ASP A 212 -0.17 -0.71 21.87
N VAL A 213 -0.57 0.40 21.23
CA VAL A 213 -0.66 0.46 19.76
C VAL A 213 0.69 0.34 19.07
N ILE A 214 1.77 0.85 19.66
CA ILE A 214 3.12 0.73 19.11
C ILE A 214 3.51 -0.73 19.01
N PHE A 215 3.37 -1.47 20.12
CA PHE A 215 3.73 -2.89 20.15
C PHE A 215 2.76 -3.77 19.39
N THR A 216 1.48 -3.38 19.32
CA THR A 216 0.50 -4.02 18.43
C THR A 216 0.95 -3.90 16.98
N LEU A 217 1.37 -2.71 16.53
CA LEU A 217 1.88 -2.49 15.18
C LEU A 217 3.12 -3.35 14.90
N ILE A 218 4.11 -3.35 15.79
CA ILE A 218 5.34 -4.14 15.63
C ILE A 218 5.02 -5.64 15.49
N VAL A 219 4.13 -6.16 16.34
CA VAL A 219 3.74 -7.58 16.30
C VAL A 219 2.95 -7.90 15.03
N ASP A 220 2.02 -7.04 14.61
CA ASP A 220 1.18 -7.25 13.43
C ASP A 220 2.03 -7.21 12.13
N VAL A 221 3.01 -6.29 12.04
CA VAL A 221 4.01 -6.25 10.95
C VAL A 221 4.85 -7.50 10.91
N PHE A 222 5.35 -7.95 12.07
CA PHE A 222 6.13 -9.16 12.15
C PHE A 222 5.33 -10.37 11.66
N ASP A 223 4.07 -10.50 12.10
CA ASP A 223 3.20 -11.61 11.73
C ASP A 223 2.97 -11.65 10.21
N ARG A 224 2.72 -10.49 9.59
CA ARG A 224 2.58 -10.38 8.14
C ARG A 224 3.86 -10.78 7.41
N ARG A 225 5.02 -10.26 7.84
CA ARG A 225 6.33 -10.60 7.22
C ARG A 225 6.77 -12.04 7.47
N LEU A 226 6.27 -12.69 8.52
CA LEU A 226 6.49 -14.11 8.79
C LEU A 226 5.72 -15.00 7.81
N GLN A 227 4.57 -14.54 7.30
CA GLN A 227 3.76 -15.26 6.31
C GLN A 227 4.36 -15.23 4.89
N ASP A 228 5.28 -14.30 4.61
CA ASP A 228 6.08 -14.30 3.39
C ASP A 228 7.13 -15.42 3.44
N THR A 229 6.84 -16.55 2.79
CA THR A 229 7.69 -17.74 2.76
C THR A 229 9.04 -17.51 2.07
N HIS A 230 9.17 -16.45 1.28
CA HIS A 230 10.41 -16.09 0.61
C HIS A 230 11.10 -14.88 1.25
N GLY A 231 10.47 -14.30 2.27
CA GLY A 231 10.94 -13.10 2.96
C GLY A 231 12.18 -13.33 3.82
N PRO A 232 12.89 -12.24 4.17
CA PRO A 232 14.15 -12.30 4.92
C PRO A 232 13.97 -12.88 6.34
N ILE A 233 12.78 -12.70 6.95
CA ILE A 233 12.48 -13.29 8.26
C ILE A 233 12.46 -14.82 8.16
N ARG A 234 11.80 -15.38 7.13
CA ARG A 234 11.73 -16.82 6.95
C ARG A 234 13.12 -17.42 6.71
N GLN A 235 13.91 -16.78 5.84
CA GLN A 235 15.29 -17.19 5.57
C GLN A 235 16.17 -17.18 6.84
N ALA A 236 16.00 -16.18 7.71
CA ALA A 236 16.72 -16.12 8.98
C ALA A 236 16.27 -17.23 9.95
N LEU A 237 14.99 -17.59 9.95
CA LEU A 237 14.45 -18.65 10.79
C LEU A 237 14.93 -20.05 10.37
N ASP A 238 15.16 -20.31 9.08
CA ASP A 238 15.65 -21.61 8.61
C ASP A 238 16.97 -22.01 9.28
N GLY A 239 17.87 -21.04 9.52
CA GLY A 239 19.11 -21.27 10.26
C GLY A 239 18.89 -21.60 11.73
N ILE A 240 17.81 -21.09 12.35
CA ILE A 240 17.44 -21.41 13.73
C ILE A 240 16.78 -22.79 13.80
N PHE A 241 15.91 -23.13 12.85
CA PHE A 241 15.25 -24.43 12.78
C PHE A 241 16.23 -25.59 12.64
N ALA A 242 17.37 -25.36 11.98
CA ALA A 242 18.42 -26.36 11.82
C ALA A 242 19.20 -26.69 13.11
N LEU A 243 19.05 -25.91 14.18
CA LEU A 243 19.74 -26.19 15.44
C LEU A 243 19.11 -27.42 16.13
N PRO A 244 19.91 -28.40 16.59
CA PRO A 244 19.36 -29.62 17.20
C PRO A 244 18.81 -29.39 18.61
N ASP A 245 19.42 -28.48 19.37
CA ASP A 245 19.08 -28.21 20.76
C ASP A 245 17.89 -27.25 20.89
N GLN A 246 16.86 -27.66 21.64
CA GLN A 246 15.64 -26.87 21.84
C GLN A 246 15.91 -25.58 22.63
N GLN A 247 16.79 -25.65 23.64
CA GLN A 247 17.12 -24.48 24.46
C GLN A 247 17.88 -23.43 23.65
N ALA A 248 18.80 -23.87 22.77
CA ALA A 248 19.50 -23.02 21.83
C ALA A 248 18.52 -22.37 20.84
N ARG A 249 17.56 -23.12 20.27
CA ARG A 249 16.51 -22.55 19.40
C ARG A 249 15.71 -21.47 20.12
N GLN A 250 15.23 -21.77 21.33
CA GLN A 250 14.46 -20.82 22.12
C GLN A 250 15.25 -19.54 22.39
N THR A 251 16.52 -19.65 22.80
CA THR A 251 17.40 -18.50 23.01
C THR A 251 17.53 -17.65 21.75
N ARG A 252 17.74 -18.29 20.59
CA ARG A 252 17.83 -17.58 19.29
C ARG A 252 16.53 -16.89 18.88
N TYR A 253 15.37 -17.48 19.16
CA TYR A 253 14.08 -16.81 18.90
C TYR A 253 13.94 -15.53 19.72
N TYR A 254 14.30 -15.56 21.01
CA TYR A 254 14.25 -14.36 21.86
C TYR A 254 15.24 -13.28 21.41
N GLU A 255 16.48 -13.65 21.06
CA GLU A 255 17.47 -12.71 20.51
C GLU A 255 16.97 -12.04 19.21
N MET A 256 16.40 -12.83 18.30
CA MET A 256 15.85 -12.32 17.04
C MET A 256 14.63 -11.44 17.27
N ALA A 257 13.73 -11.85 18.17
CA ALA A 257 12.54 -11.08 18.54
C ALA A 257 12.92 -9.73 19.17
N GLU A 258 13.90 -9.71 20.08
CA GLU A 258 14.44 -8.48 20.66
C GLU A 258 15.00 -7.55 19.57
N LYS A 259 15.81 -8.09 18.65
CA LYS A 259 16.35 -7.32 17.54
C LYS A 259 15.25 -6.69 16.68
N ILE A 260 14.21 -7.45 16.33
CA ILE A 260 13.08 -6.95 15.52
C ILE A 260 12.34 -5.82 16.24
N VAL A 261 12.05 -5.99 17.53
CA VAL A 261 11.38 -4.96 18.34
C VAL A 261 12.23 -3.69 18.42
N LEU A 262 13.52 -3.81 18.73
CA LEU A 262 14.42 -2.66 18.85
C LEU A 262 14.61 -1.94 17.50
N GLN A 263 14.76 -2.68 16.41
CA GLN A 263 14.87 -2.07 15.07
C GLN A 263 13.60 -1.33 14.68
N SER A 264 12.43 -1.90 14.98
CA SER A 264 11.15 -1.25 14.69
C SER A 264 10.95 0.00 15.54
N LEU A 265 11.32 -0.05 16.83
CA LEU A 265 11.29 1.12 17.72
C LEU A 265 12.26 2.22 17.27
N SER A 266 13.46 1.84 16.80
CA SER A 266 14.42 2.80 16.21
C SER A 266 13.79 3.48 15.01
N LEU A 267 13.21 2.72 14.08
CA LEU A 267 12.54 3.31 12.92
C LEU A 267 11.40 4.26 13.32
N ILE A 268 10.53 3.85 14.26
CA ILE A 268 9.43 4.71 14.76
C ILE A 268 9.98 6.03 15.31
N LYS A 269 11.09 5.98 16.04
CA LYS A 269 11.75 7.16 16.61
C LYS A 269 12.43 8.01 15.53
N ASP A 270 13.21 7.39 14.65
CA ASP A 270 14.04 8.06 13.64
C ASP A 270 13.17 8.72 12.57
N ALA A 271 12.05 8.07 12.22
CA ALA A 271 11.01 8.62 11.35
C ALA A 271 10.03 9.55 12.09
N GLN A 272 10.25 9.83 13.38
CA GLN A 272 9.45 10.76 14.19
C GLN A 272 7.94 10.45 14.19
N LEU A 273 7.58 9.16 14.13
CA LEU A 273 6.17 8.74 14.07
C LEU A 273 5.46 8.84 15.43
N VAL A 274 6.23 8.81 16.52
CA VAL A 274 5.75 8.95 17.90
C VAL A 274 6.72 9.83 18.68
N ASP A 275 6.20 10.83 19.36
CA ASP A 275 6.97 11.58 20.35
C ASP A 275 7.00 10.84 21.68
N PHE A 276 8.10 10.14 21.94
CA PHE A 276 8.30 9.43 23.20
C PHE A 276 8.52 10.37 24.39
N THR A 277 8.79 11.67 24.16
CA THR A 277 8.98 12.65 25.24
C THR A 277 7.66 13.08 25.87
N ASP A 278 6.55 12.89 25.16
CA ASP A 278 5.19 13.15 25.64
C ASP A 278 4.63 12.04 26.56
N PHE A 279 5.41 10.99 26.82
CA PHE A 279 4.95 9.89 27.65
C PHE A 279 4.93 10.29 29.14
N SER A 280 3.77 10.11 29.78
CA SER A 280 3.68 10.15 31.24
C SER A 280 4.55 9.06 31.90
N GLU A 281 4.85 9.21 33.19
CA GLU A 281 5.56 8.19 33.97
C GLU A 281 4.88 6.82 33.87
N LYS A 282 3.54 6.78 33.96
CA LYS A 282 2.76 5.55 33.80
C LYS A 282 2.93 4.92 32.42
N GLN A 283 2.99 5.72 31.36
CA GLN A 283 3.23 5.22 30.01
C GLN A 283 4.67 4.70 29.86
N THR A 284 5.65 5.36 30.48
CA THR A 284 7.05 4.91 30.49
C THR A 284 7.21 3.56 31.19
N ASP A 285 6.55 3.36 32.34
CA ASP A 285 6.55 2.07 33.04
C ASP A 285 5.84 0.97 32.24
N ASN A 286 4.71 1.31 31.62
CA ASN A 286 3.99 0.39 30.74
C ASN A 286 4.81 0.03 29.50
N PHE A 287 5.59 0.96 28.96
CA PHE A 287 6.40 0.74 27.77
C PHE A 287 7.40 -0.40 27.98
N LYS A 288 8.12 -0.43 29.10
CA LYS A 288 9.05 -1.54 29.41
C LYS A 288 8.36 -2.89 29.46
N LYS A 289 7.19 -2.96 30.10
CA LYS A 289 6.39 -4.21 30.18
C LYS A 289 5.89 -4.63 28.81
N ALA A 290 5.42 -3.68 28.01
CA ALA A 290 4.92 -3.92 26.67
C ALA A 290 6.05 -4.37 25.71
N THR A 291 7.27 -3.85 25.86
CA THR A 291 8.47 -4.33 25.15
C THR A 291 8.72 -5.81 25.43
N SER A 292 8.82 -6.20 26.70
CA SER A 292 9.05 -7.60 27.06
C SER A 292 7.92 -8.52 26.57
N ALA A 293 6.68 -8.06 26.65
CA ALA A 293 5.52 -8.79 26.14
C ALA A 293 5.56 -8.96 24.61
N ALA A 294 5.94 -7.94 23.85
CA ALA A 294 6.07 -8.00 22.40
C ALA A 294 7.17 -8.98 21.97
N ILE A 295 8.34 -8.93 22.62
CA ILE A 295 9.44 -9.87 22.39
C ILE A 295 8.96 -11.31 22.61
N GLY A 296 8.28 -11.58 23.73
CA GLY A 296 7.75 -12.91 24.03
C GLY A 296 6.74 -13.38 22.99
N ARG A 297 5.81 -12.52 22.54
CA ARG A 297 4.81 -12.85 21.52
C ARG A 297 5.44 -13.17 20.17
N ILE A 298 6.45 -12.40 19.76
CA ILE A 298 7.18 -12.63 18.50
C ILE A 298 7.96 -13.95 18.57
N ALA A 299 8.69 -14.20 19.65
CA ALA A 299 9.43 -15.45 19.84
C ALA A 299 8.51 -16.68 19.80
N GLN A 300 7.34 -16.61 20.45
CA GLN A 300 6.33 -17.67 20.41
C GLN A 300 5.79 -17.92 19.00
N LYS A 301 5.56 -16.85 18.21
CA LYS A 301 5.12 -16.98 16.81
C LYS A 301 6.19 -17.64 15.93
N MET A 302 7.48 -17.33 16.15
CA MET A 302 8.59 -17.99 15.46
C MET A 302 8.64 -19.49 15.80
N GLU A 303 8.51 -19.83 17.08
CA GLU A 303 8.47 -21.22 17.54
C GLU A 303 7.31 -21.99 16.93
N ALA A 304 6.11 -21.39 16.89
CA ALA A 304 4.93 -21.99 16.27
C ALA A 304 5.04 -22.16 14.74
N ALA A 305 5.92 -21.40 14.08
CA ALA A 305 6.17 -21.49 12.64
C ALA A 305 7.25 -22.51 12.25
N ALA A 306 7.85 -23.20 13.23
CA ALA A 306 8.83 -24.24 13.00
C ALA A 306 8.18 -25.44 12.29
N PRO A 307 8.87 -26.08 11.32
CA PRO A 307 8.38 -27.31 10.71
C PRO A 307 8.27 -28.42 11.77
N ALA A 308 7.21 -29.22 11.65
CA ALA A 308 6.96 -30.38 12.50
C ALA A 308 7.97 -31.50 12.29
#